data_AF-K2FLE5-F1
#
_entry.id   AF-K2FLE5-F1
#
_cell.length_a   1.000
_cell.length_b   1.000
_cell.length_c   1.000
_cell.angle_alpha   90.00
_cell.angle_beta   90.00
_cell.angle_gamma   90.00
#
_symmetry.space_group_name_H-M   'P 1'
#
loop_
_entity.id
_entity.type
_entity.pdbx_description
1 polymer ?
#
loop_
_entity_poly.entity_id
_entity_poly.type
_entity_poly.pdbx_seq_one_letter_code
_entity_poly.pdbx_strand_id
1 'polypeptide(L)'
;MSEEKYTCHDCGKVLENDEEYMPYKVGPEIYVKCKACHQKDPILKNYQQTEVYSRVVGYIRPVKQWNKGKQAEFGDRKEYVAEDEKGSNCGCSCC
;
A
#
# COMPACT_ATOMS: atom_id res chain seq x y z
N MET A 1 25.37 -17.06 10.86
CA MET A 1 25.37 -17.00 9.38
C MET A 1 23.97 -17.42 8.97
N SER A 2 23.09 -16.47 8.68
CA SER A 2 21.67 -16.73 8.42
C SER A 2 21.47 -17.27 7.01
N GLU A 3 20.96 -18.48 6.88
CA GLU A 3 20.60 -19.09 5.59
C GLU A 3 19.44 -18.29 4.95
N GLU A 4 19.66 -17.67 3.79
CA GLU A 4 18.63 -16.93 3.07
C GLU A 4 17.73 -17.91 2.31
N LYS A 5 16.60 -18.28 2.92
CA LYS A 5 15.63 -19.21 2.33
C LYS A 5 14.62 -18.44 1.48
N TYR A 6 14.64 -18.62 0.16
CA TYR A 6 13.67 -18.00 -0.76
C TYR A 6 12.50 -18.95 -1.02
N THR A 7 11.27 -18.44 -1.10
CA THR A 7 10.09 -19.25 -1.38
C THR A 7 9.53 -18.93 -2.76
N CYS A 8 9.23 -19.97 -3.54
CA CYS A 8 8.65 -19.82 -4.87
C CYS A 8 7.19 -19.34 -4.81
N HIS A 9 6.86 -18.29 -5.56
CA HIS A 9 5.56 -17.65 -5.66
C HIS A 9 4.44 -18.57 -6.19
N ASP A 10 4.74 -19.48 -7.13
CA ASP A 10 3.68 -20.31 -7.73
C ASP A 10 3.47 -21.68 -7.06
N CYS A 11 4.52 -22.33 -6.55
CA CYS A 11 4.41 -23.65 -5.93
C CYS A 11 4.68 -23.70 -4.42
N GLY A 12 5.14 -22.60 -3.81
CA GLY A 12 5.42 -22.54 -2.37
C GLY A 12 6.64 -23.34 -1.92
N LYS A 13 7.46 -23.87 -2.84
CA LYS A 13 8.70 -24.58 -2.48
C LYS A 13 9.73 -23.61 -1.90
N VAL A 14 10.39 -24.03 -0.83
CA VAL A 14 11.56 -23.35 -0.25
C VAL A 14 12.79 -23.77 -1.05
N LEU A 15 13.55 -22.78 -1.49
CA LEU A 15 14.77 -22.94 -2.28
C LEU A 15 15.95 -22.85 -1.31
N GLU A 16 16.81 -23.87 -1.36
CA GLU A 16 18.07 -23.90 -0.62
C GLU A 16 19.16 -23.14 -1.39
N ASN A 17 20.27 -22.81 -0.71
CA ASN A 17 21.31 -21.86 -1.17
C ASN A 17 22.01 -22.21 -2.50
N ASP A 18 21.66 -23.31 -3.16
CA ASP A 18 22.26 -23.78 -4.42
C ASP A 18 21.20 -24.06 -5.52
N GLU A 19 19.91 -23.85 -5.23
CA GLU A 19 18.85 -24.06 -6.21
C GLU A 19 18.65 -22.84 -7.13
N GLU A 20 18.61 -23.08 -8.44
CA GLU A 20 18.32 -22.03 -9.42
C GLU A 20 16.92 -21.42 -9.22
N TYR A 21 16.90 -20.11 -8.95
CA TYR A 21 15.68 -19.34 -8.75
C TYR A 21 15.64 -18.07 -9.61
N MET A 22 14.42 -17.62 -9.91
CA MET A 22 14.15 -16.44 -10.74
C MET A 22 13.46 -15.36 -9.89
N PRO A 23 14.10 -14.21 -9.61
CA PRO A 23 13.51 -13.11 -8.86
C PRO A 23 12.71 -12.12 -9.75
N TYR A 24 11.67 -11.54 -9.19
CA TYR A 24 10.73 -10.58 -9.77
C TYR A 24 10.57 -9.40 -8.80
N LYS A 25 11.04 -8.22 -9.17
CA LYS A 25 10.92 -7.03 -8.31
C LYS A 25 9.60 -6.32 -8.58
N VAL A 26 8.81 -6.03 -7.55
CA VAL A 26 7.65 -5.15 -7.68
C VAL A 26 7.62 -4.07 -6.61
N GLY A 27 7.88 -2.84 -7.04
CA GLY A 27 8.13 -1.72 -6.14
C GLY A 27 9.34 -2.03 -5.22
N PRO A 28 9.18 -1.95 -3.89
CA PRO A 28 10.22 -2.34 -2.94
C PRO A 28 10.35 -3.86 -2.73
N GLU A 29 9.45 -4.68 -3.27
CA GLU A 29 9.35 -6.12 -2.95
C GLU A 29 10.04 -7.01 -3.99
N ILE A 30 10.46 -8.20 -3.56
CA ILE A 30 11.06 -9.22 -4.43
C ILE A 30 10.29 -10.52 -4.28
N TYR A 31 9.67 -10.96 -5.36
CA TYR A 31 9.01 -12.26 -5.51
C TYR A 31 9.97 -13.23 -6.18
N VAL A 32 9.97 -14.49 -5.80
CA VAL A 32 10.89 -15.48 -6.37
C VAL A 32 10.09 -16.62 -6.99
N LYS A 33 10.54 -17.22 -8.08
CA LYS A 33 10.01 -18.47 -8.62
C LYS A 33 11.10 -19.52 -8.79
N CYS A 34 10.78 -20.78 -8.56
CA CYS A 34 11.69 -21.89 -8.86
C CYS A 34 11.79 -22.13 -10.36
N LYS A 35 12.88 -22.75 -10.82
CA LYS A 35 13.09 -23.11 -12.23
C LYS A 35 11.89 -23.85 -12.84
N ALA A 36 11.32 -24.81 -12.13
CA ALA A 36 10.19 -25.60 -12.63
C ALA A 36 8.89 -24.80 -12.78
N CYS A 37 8.58 -23.88 -11.85
CA CYS A 37 7.41 -23.03 -11.96
C CYS A 37 7.58 -21.93 -12.98
N HIS A 38 8.79 -21.34 -13.05
CA HIS A 38 9.12 -20.38 -14.09
C HIS A 38 9.04 -21.01 -15.49
N GLN A 39 9.49 -22.25 -15.66
CA GLN A 39 9.38 -22.98 -16.93
C GLN A 39 7.93 -23.36 -17.29
N LYS A 40 7.05 -23.61 -16.29
CA LYS A 40 5.61 -23.89 -16.51
C LYS A 40 4.79 -22.63 -16.80
N ASP A 41 4.99 -21.60 -16.00
CA ASP A 41 4.29 -20.32 -16.08
C ASP A 41 5.27 -19.18 -15.70
N PRO A 42 5.94 -18.55 -16.68
CA PRO A 42 6.89 -17.48 -16.41
C PRO A 42 6.22 -16.18 -15.92
N ILE A 43 4.89 -16.09 -15.96
CA ILE A 43 4.10 -14.91 -15.59
C ILE A 43 3.80 -14.91 -14.08
N LEU A 44 4.12 -13.81 -13.39
CA LEU A 44 3.67 -13.57 -12.02
C LEU A 44 2.15 -13.32 -12.01
N LYS A 45 1.34 -14.39 -11.95
CA LYS A 45 -0.11 -14.29 -11.86
C LYS A 45 -0.49 -13.70 -10.50
N ASN A 46 -1.53 -12.87 -10.48
CA ASN A 46 -2.10 -12.26 -9.26
C ASN A 46 -1.24 -11.20 -8.55
N TYR A 47 -0.28 -10.54 -9.21
CA TYR A 47 0.29 -9.30 -8.69
C TYR A 47 -0.05 -8.12 -9.59
N GLN A 48 -0.77 -7.13 -9.04
CA GLN A 48 -0.92 -5.82 -9.64
C GLN A 48 -0.88 -4.76 -8.56
N GLN A 49 -0.10 -3.70 -8.81
CA GLN A 49 -0.12 -2.55 -7.93
C GLN A 49 -1.40 -1.74 -8.17
N THR A 50 -2.26 -1.70 -7.16
CA THR A 50 -3.56 -1.04 -7.23
C THR A 50 -3.42 0.47 -7.42
N GLU A 51 -4.28 1.04 -8.27
CA GLU A 51 -4.45 2.48 -8.41
C GLU A 51 -5.57 2.99 -7.50
N VAL A 52 -5.28 3.98 -6.66
CA VAL A 52 -6.24 4.53 -5.71
C VAL A 52 -6.89 5.76 -6.31
N TYR A 53 -8.22 5.76 -6.35
CA TYR A 53 -9.00 6.90 -6.78
C TYR A 53 -9.82 7.48 -5.62
N SER A 54 -9.97 8.81 -5.59
CA SER A 54 -10.76 9.53 -4.57
C SER A 54 -11.72 10.51 -5.24
N ARG A 55 -12.89 10.72 -4.64
CA ARG A 55 -13.88 11.69 -5.10
C ARG A 55 -13.73 12.98 -4.29
N VAL A 56 -13.29 14.06 -4.93
CA VAL A 56 -13.03 15.34 -4.24
C VAL A 56 -14.04 16.43 -4.59
N VAL A 57 -14.46 16.53 -5.86
CA VAL A 57 -15.38 17.59 -6.36
C VAL A 57 -16.50 17.03 -7.24
N GLY A 58 -16.99 15.84 -6.90
CA GLY A 58 -18.13 15.21 -7.59
C GLY A 58 -17.77 14.13 -8.62
N TYR A 59 -16.51 14.01 -9.04
CA TYR A 59 -16.02 12.90 -9.87
C TYR A 59 -14.79 12.21 -9.26
N ILE A 60 -14.54 10.98 -9.72
CA ILE A 60 -13.45 10.11 -9.25
C ILE A 60 -12.14 10.55 -9.92
N ARG A 61 -11.10 10.83 -9.12
CA ARG A 61 -9.76 11.23 -9.61
C ARG A 61 -8.64 10.38 -8.98
N PRO A 62 -7.58 10.03 -9.72
CA PRO A 62 -6.48 9.24 -9.20
C PRO A 62 -5.71 10.02 -8.13
N VAL A 63 -5.52 9.41 -6.96
CA VAL A 63 -4.85 10.02 -5.80
C VAL A 63 -3.35 10.19 -6.06
N LYS A 64 -2.76 9.30 -6.87
CA LYS A 64 -1.36 9.43 -7.33
C LYS A 64 -1.10 10.73 -8.11
N GLN A 65 -2.14 11.40 -8.62
CA GLN A 65 -2.08 12.66 -9.36
C GLN A 65 -2.39 13.88 -8.47
N TRP A 66 -1.98 13.84 -7.20
CA TRP A 66 -2.05 15.00 -6.33
C TRP A 66 -0.95 16.00 -6.72
N ASN A 67 -1.34 17.07 -7.42
CA ASN A 67 -0.40 18.09 -7.89
C ASN A 67 0.34 18.74 -6.71
N LYS A 68 1.62 19.09 -6.90
CA LYS A 68 2.45 19.78 -5.88
C LYS A 68 1.76 21.02 -5.29
N GLY A 69 1.07 21.79 -6.13
CA GLY A 69 0.29 22.96 -5.69
C GLY A 69 -0.84 22.60 -4.73
N LYS A 70 -1.53 21.46 -4.93
CA LYS A 70 -2.58 20.99 -4.02
C LYS A 70 -2.02 20.46 -2.70
N GLN A 71 -0.80 19.95 -2.71
CA GLN A 71 -0.08 19.52 -1.49
C GLN A 71 0.30 20.73 -0.65
N ALA A 72 0.84 21.78 -1.28
CA ALA A 72 1.15 23.05 -0.64
C ALA A 72 -0.11 23.76 -0.13
N GLU A 73 -1.13 23.92 -0.99
CA GLU A 73 -2.43 24.50 -0.62
C GLU A 73 -3.11 23.77 0.53
N PHE A 74 -2.88 22.45 0.70
CA PHE A 74 -3.40 21.70 1.83
C PHE A 74 -2.64 22.03 3.13
N GLY A 75 -1.32 22.17 3.07
CA GLY A 75 -0.50 22.57 4.21
C GLY A 75 -0.79 23.99 4.71
N ASP A 76 -1.20 24.89 3.82
CA ASP A 76 -1.55 26.27 4.17
C ASP A 76 -2.96 26.39 4.80
N ARG A 77 -3.73 25.30 4.90
CA ARG A 77 -5.08 25.32 5.49
C ARG A 77 -5.00 25.51 7.00
N LYS A 78 -5.75 26.48 7.52
CA LYS A 78 -5.96 26.65 8.96
C LYS A 78 -7.30 26.04 9.34
N GLU A 79 -7.27 25.10 10.27
CA GLU A 79 -8.48 24.55 10.88
C GLU A 79 -9.06 25.58 11.84
N TYR A 80 -10.37 25.81 11.77
CA TYR A 80 -11.06 26.58 12.77
C TYR A 80 -11.22 25.69 14.00
N VAL A 81 -10.43 25.98 15.04
CA VAL A 81 -10.71 25.43 16.37
C VAL A 81 -11.92 26.20 16.87
N ALA A 82 -13.09 25.56 16.82
CA ALA A 82 -14.21 26.03 17.62
C ALA A 82 -13.70 26.03 19.06
N GLU A 83 -13.67 27.19 19.70
CA GLU A 83 -13.34 27.26 21.11
C GLU A 83 -14.36 26.38 21.83
N ASP A 84 -13.93 25.20 22.27
CA ASP A 84 -14.68 24.41 23.24
C ASP A 84 -14.79 25.30 24.48
N GLU A 85 -15.90 26.01 24.59
CA GLU A 85 -16.32 26.62 25.83
C GLU A 85 -16.32 25.48 26.84
N LYS A 86 -15.28 25.47 27.67
CA LYS A 86 -15.00 24.49 28.72
C LYS A 86 -16.32 24.03 29.32
N GLY A 87 -16.58 22.72 29.24
CA GLY A 87 -17.69 22.15 29.97
C GLY A 87 -17.62 22.56 31.43
N SER A 88 -18.62 23.30 31.90
CA SER A 88 -19.16 23.12 33.25
C SER A 88 -20.52 23.81 33.41
N ASN A 89 -21.52 22.95 33.60
CA ASN A 89 -22.80 23.16 34.25
C ASN A 89 -23.95 23.80 33.43
N CYS A 90 -24.41 23.09 32.39
CA CYS A 90 -25.82 23.11 32.05
C CYS A 90 -26.51 21.98 32.82
N GLY A 91 -27.16 22.32 33.93
CA GLY A 91 -28.02 21.42 34.70
C GLY A 91 -29.32 21.13 33.97
N CYS A 92 -29.26 20.32 32.90
CA CYS A 92 -30.45 19.82 32.23
C CYS A 92 -30.38 18.30 32.12
N SER A 93 -31.26 17.65 32.89
CA SER A 93 -31.59 16.24 32.78
C SER A 93 -32.34 16.02 31.47
N CYS A 94 -31.68 15.48 30.46
CA CYS A 94 -32.24 14.79 29.29
C CYS A 94 -31.04 14.33 28.42
N CYS A 95 -30.58 13.10 28.64
CA CYS A 95 -30.86 11.92 27.79
C CYS A 95 -29.85 11.78 26.65
#